data_AF-A0A0F9V0K2-F1
#
_entry.id   AF-A0A0F9V0K2-F1
#
_cell.length_a   1.000
_cell.length_b   1.000
_cell.length_c   1.000
_cell.angle_alpha   90.00
_cell.angle_beta   90.00
_cell.angle_gamma   90.00
#
_symmetry.space_group_name_H-M   'P 1'
#
loop_
_entity.id
_entity.type
_entity.pdbx_description
1 polymer ?
#
loop_
_entity_poly.entity_id
_entity_poly.type
_entity_poly.pdbx_seq_one_letter_code
_entity_poly.pdbx_strand_id
1 'polypeptide(L)'
;MQGLSPIEFGQYIANSKIVLCPSGLSSSECFRHYEAMRAGCIIISEKLPDTYFYQNSPIIQVHHWKDGLRKVAELLENPIEMERLGDLTKKWWVERCSEKATAQFVSDKLTFLRAG
;
A
#
# COMPACT_ATOMS: atom_id res chain seq x y z
N MET A 1 10.26 -3.96 25.70
CA MET A 1 10.56 -3.50 24.33
C MET A 1 9.62 -2.36 24.04
N GLN A 2 10.13 -1.14 23.87
CA GLN A 2 9.29 0.02 23.52
C GLN A 2 9.29 0.14 21.99
N GLY A 3 8.11 0.26 21.39
CA GLY A 3 7.97 0.44 19.94
C GLY A 3 8.37 1.85 19.50
N LEU A 4 8.48 2.05 18.18
CA LEU A 4 8.70 3.37 17.59
C LEU A 4 7.50 4.29 17.85
N SER A 5 7.75 5.60 18.00
CA SER A 5 6.67 6.60 17.94
C SER A 5 6.10 6.69 16.52
N PRO A 6 4.87 7.23 16.35
CA PRO A 6 4.30 7.44 15.03
C PRO A 6 5.17 8.31 14.11
N ILE A 7 5.83 9.32 14.67
CA ILE A 7 6.70 10.23 13.91
C ILE A 7 7.94 9.49 13.40
N GLU A 8 8.63 8.75 14.27
CA GLU A 8 9.81 7.97 13.89
C GLU A 8 9.46 6.92 12.84
N PHE A 9 8.35 6.19 13.06
CA PHE A 9 7.86 5.21 12.10
C PHE A 9 7.57 5.85 10.73
N GLY A 10 6.86 6.97 10.71
CA GLY A 10 6.58 7.71 9.48
C GLY A 10 7.85 8.18 8.76
N GLN A 11 8.87 8.61 9.50
CA GLN A 11 10.17 9.00 8.93
C GLN A 11 10.90 7.80 8.30
N TYR A 12 10.87 6.63 8.92
CA TYR A 12 11.45 5.42 8.32
C TYR A 12 10.72 5.02 7.04
N ILE A 13 9.40 5.08 7.02
CA ILE A 13 8.59 4.79 5.83
C ILE A 13 8.90 5.81 4.73
N ALA A 14 8.88 7.11 5.02
CA ALA A 14 9.14 8.16 4.03
C ALA A 14 10.55 8.10 3.43
N ASN A 15 11.53 7.58 4.17
CA ASN A 15 12.89 7.37 3.67
C ASN A 15 13.09 6.00 2.98
N SER A 16 12.06 5.17 2.91
CA SER A 16 12.13 3.85 2.27
C SER A 16 11.66 3.91 0.82
N LYS A 17 12.37 3.22 -0.07
CA LYS A 17 11.94 3.04 -1.47
C LYS A 17 10.91 1.90 -1.61
N ILE A 18 11.17 0.81 -0.89
CA ILE A 18 10.37 -0.41 -0.91
C ILE A 18 10.03 -0.77 0.54
N VAL A 19 8.76 -1.03 0.82
CA VAL A 19 8.28 -1.43 2.15
C VAL A 19 7.68 -2.83 2.08
N LEU A 20 8.23 -3.73 2.89
CA LEU A 20 7.69 -5.07 3.07
C LEU A 20 6.54 -5.03 4.08
N CYS A 21 5.39 -5.55 3.68
CA CYS A 21 4.17 -5.57 4.48
C CYS A 21 3.71 -7.01 4.72
N PRO A 22 4.40 -7.79 5.58
CA PRO A 22 3.95 -9.13 5.95
C PRO A 22 2.63 -9.11 6.69
N SER A 23 1.88 -10.22 6.57
CA SER A 23 0.62 -10.39 7.29
C SER A 23 0.84 -10.25 8.79
N GLY A 24 -0.11 -9.60 9.45
CA GLY A 24 -0.21 -9.62 10.89
C GLY A 24 -0.83 -10.92 11.39
N LEU A 25 -1.04 -11.01 12.70
CA LEU A 25 -1.64 -12.18 13.36
C LEU A 25 -3.05 -12.53 12.85
N SER A 26 -3.82 -11.56 12.37
CA SER A 26 -5.24 -11.74 12.05
C SER A 26 -5.66 -11.23 10.67
N SER A 27 -4.78 -10.51 9.97
CA SER A 27 -5.08 -9.91 8.67
C SER A 27 -3.82 -9.81 7.83
N SER A 28 -3.95 -10.11 6.54
CA SER A 28 -2.93 -9.86 5.54
C SER A 28 -2.78 -8.37 5.23
N GLU A 29 -3.85 -7.59 5.41
CA GLU A 29 -3.82 -6.14 5.36
C GLU A 29 -3.40 -5.57 6.73
N CYS A 30 -2.57 -4.51 6.70
CA CYS A 30 -2.20 -3.75 7.88
C CYS A 30 -1.95 -2.27 7.55
N PHE A 31 -1.94 -1.40 8.58
CA PHE A 31 -1.69 0.04 8.45
C PHE A 31 -0.44 0.40 7.64
N ARG A 32 0.59 -0.44 7.72
CA ARG A 32 1.86 -0.26 7.00
C ARG A 32 1.69 -0.20 5.48
N HIS A 33 0.68 -0.89 4.92
CA HIS A 33 0.35 -0.78 3.50
C HIS A 33 -0.01 0.66 3.16
N TYR A 34 -0.94 1.25 3.91
CA TYR A 34 -1.47 2.58 3.65
C TYR A 34 -0.45 3.70 3.93
N GLU A 35 0.31 3.59 5.01
CA GLU A 35 1.41 4.54 5.31
C GLU A 35 2.47 4.52 4.19
N ALA A 36 2.85 3.33 3.72
CA ALA A 36 3.78 3.18 2.61
C ALA A 36 3.19 3.70 1.29
N MET A 37 1.91 3.44 1.01
CA MET A 37 1.25 3.96 -0.19
C MET A 37 1.24 5.48 -0.21
N ARG A 38 0.89 6.09 0.92
CA ARG A 38 0.85 7.55 1.09
C ARG A 38 2.22 8.18 0.85
N ALA A 39 3.28 7.52 1.31
CA ALA A 39 4.66 7.94 1.08
C ALA A 39 5.16 7.69 -0.37
N GLY A 40 4.38 6.98 -1.20
CA GLY A 40 4.78 6.62 -2.56
C GLY A 40 5.80 5.48 -2.63
N CYS A 41 5.95 4.71 -1.54
CA CYS A 41 6.82 3.55 -1.52
C CYS A 41 6.25 2.42 -2.37
N ILE A 42 7.12 1.57 -2.92
CA ILE A 42 6.70 0.31 -3.55
C ILE A 42 6.38 -0.70 -2.45
N ILE A 43 5.26 -1.41 -2.58
CA ILE A 43 4.79 -2.34 -1.55
C ILE A 43 4.93 -3.77 -2.03
N ILE A 44 5.56 -4.60 -1.20
CA ILE A 44 5.57 -6.05 -1.36
C ILE A 44 4.85 -6.66 -0.17
N SER A 45 3.83 -7.46 -0.45
CA SER A 45 2.97 -8.08 0.55
C SER A 45 2.69 -9.54 0.22
N GLU A 46 2.19 -10.28 1.19
CA GLU A 46 1.53 -11.56 0.91
C GLU A 46 0.20 -11.32 0.19
N LYS A 47 -0.49 -12.40 -0.18
CA LYS A 47 -1.78 -12.29 -0.86
C LYS A 47 -2.80 -11.54 0.01
N LEU A 48 -3.40 -10.50 -0.56
CA LEU A 48 -4.45 -9.69 0.06
C LEU A 48 -5.83 -10.28 -0.23
N PRO A 49 -6.87 -9.88 0.51
CA PRO A 49 -8.23 -10.35 0.28
C PRO A 49 -8.70 -9.99 -1.13
N ASP A 50 -9.36 -10.95 -1.80
CA ASP A 50 -9.93 -10.73 -3.13
C ASP A 50 -11.21 -9.88 -3.03
N THR A 51 -11.01 -8.57 -2.99
CA THR A 51 -12.09 -7.58 -2.88
C THR A 51 -11.93 -6.52 -3.96
N TYR A 52 -13.04 -5.88 -4.32
CA TYR A 52 -13.05 -4.78 -5.30
C TYR A 52 -12.06 -3.65 -4.94
N PHE A 53 -11.72 -3.51 -3.67
CA PHE A 53 -10.81 -2.48 -3.18
C PHE A 53 -9.37 -2.70 -3.66
N TYR A 54 -8.90 -3.94 -3.77
CA TYR A 54 -7.51 -4.25 -4.15
C TYR A 54 -7.32 -4.55 -5.64
N GLN A 55 -8.42 -4.59 -6.41
CA GLN A 55 -8.37 -4.86 -7.85
C GLN A 55 -7.51 -3.82 -8.57
N ASN A 56 -6.50 -4.28 -9.31
CA ASN A 56 -5.53 -3.43 -10.01
C ASN A 56 -4.68 -2.53 -9.08
N SER A 57 -4.59 -2.84 -7.79
CA SER A 57 -3.65 -2.15 -6.92
C SER A 57 -2.20 -2.43 -7.36
N PRO A 58 -1.28 -1.46 -7.23
CA PRO A 58 0.12 -1.63 -7.63
C PRO A 58 0.94 -2.47 -6.64
N ILE A 59 0.30 -3.06 -5.64
CA ILE A 59 0.95 -3.89 -4.62
C ILE A 59 1.47 -5.17 -5.29
N ILE A 60 2.74 -5.45 -5.08
CA ILE A 60 3.36 -6.70 -5.52
C ILE A 60 3.02 -7.77 -4.47
N GLN A 61 2.11 -8.67 -4.83
CA GLN A 61 1.71 -9.77 -3.95
C GLN A 61 2.56 -11.01 -4.24
N VAL A 62 3.08 -11.64 -3.19
CA VAL A 62 3.91 -12.85 -3.28
C VAL A 62 3.34 -13.98 -2.43
N HIS A 63 3.59 -15.22 -2.84
CA HIS A 63 3.23 -16.42 -2.07
C HIS A 63 4.33 -16.82 -1.08
N HIS A 64 5.60 -16.59 -1.44
CA HIS A 64 6.76 -16.88 -0.60
C HIS A 64 7.66 -15.65 -0.48
N TRP A 65 8.13 -15.35 0.73
CA TRP A 65 9.02 -14.21 0.96
C TRP A 65 10.34 -14.28 0.20
N LYS A 66 10.81 -15.47 -0.16
CA LYS A 66 11.97 -15.63 -1.04
C LYS A 66 11.74 -14.94 -2.40
N ASP A 67 10.53 -15.01 -2.94
CA ASP A 67 10.17 -14.34 -4.20
C ASP A 67 10.07 -12.83 -4.00
N GLY A 68 9.53 -12.39 -2.85
CA GLY A 68 9.49 -10.99 -2.46
C GLY A 68 10.89 -10.38 -2.36
N LEU A 69 11.82 -11.05 -1.68
CA LEU A 69 13.20 -10.59 -1.55
C LEU A 69 13.95 -10.58 -2.90
N ARG A 70 13.70 -11.58 -3.77
CA ARG A 70 14.22 -11.56 -5.14
C ARG A 70 13.68 -10.35 -5.92
N LYS A 71 12.39 -10.06 -5.80
CA LYS A 71 11.78 -8.89 -6.45
C LYS A 71 12.36 -7.57 -5.93
N VAL A 72 12.68 -7.47 -4.64
CA VAL A 72 13.40 -6.30 -4.09
C VAL A 72 14.73 -6.12 -4.82
N ALA A 73 15.54 -7.17 -4.95
CA ALA A 73 16.83 -7.09 -5.62
C ALA A 73 16.67 -6.65 -7.09
N GLU A 74 15.74 -7.26 -7.83
CA GLU A 74 15.43 -6.88 -9.22
C GLU A 74 15.03 -5.41 -9.36
N LEU A 75 14.21 -4.89 -8.45
CA LEU A 75 13.77 -3.50 -8.47
C LEU A 75 14.91 -2.54 -8.14
N LEU A 76 15.76 -2.86 -7.17
CA LEU A 76 16.90 -2.02 -6.81
C LEU A 76 17.90 -1.84 -7.97
N GLU A 77 17.96 -2.81 -8.89
CA GLU A 77 18.75 -2.75 -10.12
C GLU A 77 18.03 -2.04 -11.28
N ASN A 78 16.75 -1.68 -11.12
CA ASN A 78 15.93 -1.04 -12.16
C ASN A 78 15.26 0.26 -11.65
N PRO A 79 16.00 1.39 -11.63
CA PRO A 79 15.48 2.68 -11.17
C PRO A 79 14.23 3.17 -11.91
N ILE A 80 14.13 2.92 -13.21
CA ILE A 80 13.00 3.34 -14.04
C ILE A 80 11.72 2.63 -13.57
N GLU A 81 11.79 1.32 -13.36
CA GLU A 81 10.65 0.57 -12.86
C GLU A 81 10.30 0.94 -11.42
N MET A 82 11.30 1.25 -10.58
CA MET A 82 11.04 1.76 -9.23
C MET A 82 10.25 3.06 -9.23
N GLU A 83 10.67 4.04 -10.04
CA GLU A 83 9.98 5.32 -10.17
C GLU A 83 8.56 5.11 -10.67
N ARG A 84 8.39 4.31 -11.73
CA ARG A 84 7.07 3.98 -12.29
C ARG A 84 6.13 3.35 -11.25
N LEU A 85 6.61 2.40 -10.46
CA LEU A 85 5.81 1.74 -9.42
C LEU A 85 5.50 2.67 -8.24
N GLY A 86 6.45 3.52 -7.84
CA GLY A 86 6.22 4.56 -6.84
C GLY A 86 5.13 5.53 -7.27
N ASP A 87 5.17 6.00 -8.52
CA ASP A 87 4.17 6.88 -9.11
C ASP A 87 2.79 6.22 -9.18
N LEU A 88 2.72 4.96 -9.63
CA LEU A 88 1.47 4.20 -9.62
C LEU A 88 0.92 4.04 -8.21
N THR A 89 1.78 3.80 -7.22
CA THR A 89 1.36 3.65 -5.83
C THR A 89 0.80 4.96 -5.28
N LYS A 90 1.49 6.08 -5.53
CA LYS A 90 1.02 7.41 -5.12
C LYS A 90 -0.29 7.77 -5.81
N LYS A 91 -0.43 7.48 -7.10
CA LYS A 91 -1.68 7.66 -7.85
C LYS A 91 -2.81 6.84 -7.23
N TRP A 92 -2.57 5.56 -6.95
CA TRP A 92 -3.52 4.67 -6.30
C TRP A 92 -3.98 5.21 -4.95
N TRP A 93 -3.05 5.68 -4.11
CA TRP A 93 -3.37 6.34 -2.84
C TRP A 93 -4.32 7.52 -3.04
N VAL A 94 -3.99 8.44 -3.95
CA VAL A 94 -4.80 9.63 -4.21
C VAL A 94 -6.21 9.25 -4.67
N GLU A 95 -6.35 8.26 -5.54
CA GLU A 95 -7.62 7.87 -6.16
C GLU A 95 -8.50 6.98 -5.26
N ARG A 96 -7.92 6.22 -4.32
CA ARG A 96 -8.65 5.19 -3.55
C ARG A 96 -8.63 5.37 -2.04
N CYS A 97 -7.54 5.90 -1.49
CA CYS A 97 -7.30 5.87 -0.04
C CYS A 97 -7.23 7.27 0.60
N SER A 98 -6.97 8.31 -0.19
CA SER A 98 -6.86 9.69 0.31
C SER A 98 -8.13 10.13 1.04
N GLU A 99 -7.98 11.15 1.89
CA GLU A 99 -9.09 11.75 2.63
C GLU A 99 -10.21 12.17 1.67
N LYS A 100 -9.84 12.74 0.52
CA LYS A 100 -10.79 13.13 -0.54
C LYS A 100 -11.48 11.93 -1.16
N ALA A 101 -10.73 10.90 -1.56
CA ALA A 101 -11.31 9.69 -2.18
C ALA A 101 -12.26 8.96 -1.21
N THR A 102 -11.87 8.87 0.06
CA THR A 102 -12.68 8.27 1.11
C THR A 102 -13.97 9.07 1.34
N ALA A 103 -13.87 10.40 1.45
CA ALA A 103 -15.03 11.26 1.62
C ALA A 103 -16.01 11.14 0.45
N GLN A 104 -15.49 11.09 -0.79
CA GLN A 104 -16.30 10.91 -1.99
C GLN A 104 -17.02 9.56 -1.97
N PHE A 105 -16.30 8.47 -1.67
CA PHE A 105 -16.89 7.13 -1.60
C PHE A 105 -18.04 7.07 -0.57
N VAL A 106 -17.86 7.64 0.61
CA VAL A 106 -18.91 7.69 1.65
C VAL A 106 -20.11 8.52 1.18
N SER A 107 -19.86 9.69 0.58
CA SER A 107 -20.92 10.56 0.04
C SER A 107 -21.76 9.86 -1.03
N ASP A 108 -21.11 9.15 -1.95
CA ASP A 108 -21.78 8.42 -3.03
C ASP A 108 -22.65 7.29 -2.47
N LYS A 109 -22.15 6.56 -1.46
CA LYS A 109 -22.91 5.49 -0.80
C LYS A 109 -24.12 6.04 -0.05
N LEU A 110 -23.99 7.15 0.66
CA LEU A 110 -25.11 7.80 1.33
C LEU A 110 -26.17 8.30 0.34
N THR A 111 -25.75 8.82 -0.81
CA THR A 111 -26.65 9.27 -1.87
C THR A 111 -27.40 8.11 -2.49
N PHE A 112 -26.71 7.01 -2.81
CA PHE A 112 -27.32 5.78 -3.33
C PHE A 112 -28.39 5.22 -2.37
N LEU A 113 -28.09 5.16 -1.07
CA LEU A 113 -29.03 4.67 -0.05
C LEU A 113 -30.24 5.59 0.16
N ARG A 114 -30.14 6.87 -0.20
CA ARG A 114 -31.27 7.82 -0.13
C ARG A 114 -32.15 7.78 -1.39
N ALA A 115 -31.64 7.22 -2.48
CA ALA A 115 -32.30 7.18 -3.78
C ALA A 115 -33.05 5.86 -4.05
N GLY A 116 -32.82 4.82 -3.24
CA GLY A 116 -33.56 3.55 -3.27
C GLY A 116 -34.47 3.41 -2.06
#